data_AF-A0A2H5ZR25-F1
#
_entry.id   AF-A0A2H5ZR25-F1
#
_cell.length_a   1.000
_cell.length_b   1.000
_cell.length_c   1.000
_cell.angle_alpha   90.00
_cell.angle_beta   90.00
_cell.angle_gamma   90.00
#
_symmetry.space_group_name_H-M   'P 1'
#
loop_
_entity.id
_entity.type
_entity.pdbx_description
1 polymer ?
#
loop_
_entity_poly.entity_id
_entity_poly.type
_entity_poly.pdbx_seq_one_letter_code
_entity_poly.pdbx_strand_id
1 'polypeptide(L)'
;MEPKQPSLLVDLEVLRHLQGFPDELERYANLVKHAHPQGRSACGLIIQRPGPAGFLRRLCELLVSGEAVVTTAEAARLLRTSPQQLLERLDRGEVPVPEFRDGAKVIWRREVWEERLRDGRGPA
;
A
#
# COMPACT_ATOMS: atom_id res chain seq x y z
N MET A 1 27.03 -5.57 1.24
CA MET A 1 25.81 -6.38 1.02
C MET A 1 25.16 -5.85 -0.24
N GLU A 2 25.18 -6.61 -1.34
CA GLU A 2 24.40 -6.22 -2.53
C GLU A 2 22.92 -6.23 -2.17
N PRO A 3 22.13 -5.22 -2.59
CA PRO A 3 20.70 -5.22 -2.33
C PRO A 3 20.08 -6.40 -3.07
N LYS A 4 19.58 -7.38 -2.29
CA LYS A 4 18.89 -8.54 -2.84
C LYS A 4 17.71 -8.04 -3.67
N GLN A 5 17.73 -8.34 -4.97
CA GLN A 5 16.64 -7.97 -5.88
C GLN A 5 15.32 -8.54 -5.32
N PRO A 6 14.24 -7.73 -5.24
CA PRO A 6 12.95 -8.24 -4.82
C PRO A 6 12.46 -9.37 -5.73
N SER A 7 11.74 -10.32 -5.15
CA SER A 7 11.09 -11.38 -5.93
C SER A 7 10.02 -10.79 -6.84
N LEU A 8 9.86 -11.35 -8.04
CA LEU A 8 8.76 -11.00 -8.96
C LEU A 8 7.38 -11.26 -8.34
N LEU A 9 7.29 -12.14 -7.33
CA LEU A 9 6.06 -12.39 -6.59
C LEU A 9 5.60 -11.16 -5.79
N VAL A 10 6.53 -10.31 -5.33
CA VAL A 10 6.19 -9.07 -4.61
C VAL A 10 5.45 -8.11 -5.55
N ASP A 11 5.80 -8.09 -6.84
CA ASP A 11 5.12 -7.24 -7.81
C ASP A 11 3.65 -7.66 -8.00
N LEU A 12 3.33 -8.96 -7.89
CA LEU A 12 1.94 -9.44 -7.92
C LEU A 12 1.16 -8.99 -6.68
N GLU A 13 1.82 -8.96 -5.52
CA GLU A 13 1.21 -8.46 -4.29
C GLU A 13 0.93 -6.95 -4.37
N VAL A 14 1.87 -6.17 -4.91
CA VAL A 14 1.65 -4.73 -5.18
C VAL A 14 0.43 -4.55 -6.08
N LEU A 15 0.34 -5.27 -7.21
CA LEU A 15 -0.80 -5.16 -8.12
C LEU A 15 -2.14 -5.43 -7.42
N ARG A 16 -2.19 -6.38 -6.47
CA ARG A 16 -3.38 -6.67 -5.66
C ARG A 16 -3.78 -5.46 -4.79
N HIS A 17 -2.81 -4.82 -4.14
CA HIS A 17 -3.06 -3.63 -3.31
C HIS A 17 -3.49 -2.40 -4.13
N LEU A 18 -3.12 -2.35 -5.41
CA LEU A 18 -3.43 -1.21 -6.29
C LEU A 18 -4.82 -1.26 -6.93
N GLN A 19 -5.62 -2.31 -6.72
CA GLN A 19 -6.94 -2.45 -7.34
C GLN A 19 -7.91 -1.28 -7.08
N GLY A 20 -7.72 -0.52 -6.00
CA GLY A 20 -8.51 0.67 -5.69
C GLY A 20 -7.92 2.01 -6.17
N PHE A 21 -6.80 1.97 -6.90
CA PHE A 21 -6.06 3.16 -7.34
C PHE A 21 -5.74 3.02 -8.84
N PRO A 22 -6.68 3.31 -9.75
CA PRO A 22 -6.57 2.96 -11.17
C PRO A 22 -5.31 3.56 -11.83
N ASP A 23 -5.01 4.83 -11.58
CA ASP A 23 -3.84 5.50 -12.15
C ASP A 23 -2.51 4.88 -11.67
N GLU A 24 -2.46 4.48 -10.40
CA GLU A 24 -1.29 3.83 -9.81
C GLU A 24 -1.15 2.39 -10.33
N LEU A 25 -2.28 1.68 -10.44
CA LEU A 25 -2.34 0.32 -10.98
C LEU A 25 -1.87 0.30 -12.43
N GLU A 26 -2.35 1.19 -13.28
CA GLU A 26 -1.95 1.28 -14.68
C GLU A 26 -0.44 1.56 -14.80
N ARG A 27 0.04 2.59 -14.08
CA ARG A 27 1.47 2.94 -14.06
C ARG A 27 2.34 1.77 -13.62
N TYR A 28 1.95 1.10 -12.54
CA TYR A 28 2.72 -0.02 -12.00
C TYR A 28 2.67 -1.25 -12.92
N ALA A 29 1.49 -1.58 -13.47
CA ALA A 29 1.34 -2.68 -14.41
C ALA A 29 2.18 -2.48 -15.68
N ASN A 30 2.28 -1.25 -16.19
CA ASN A 30 3.14 -0.93 -17.33
C ASN A 30 4.63 -1.12 -16.99
N LEU A 31 5.03 -0.76 -15.76
CA LEU A 31 6.38 -1.02 -15.28
C LEU A 31 6.68 -2.51 -15.15
N VAL A 32 5.74 -3.30 -14.61
CA VAL A 32 5.83 -4.77 -14.53
C VAL A 32 6.03 -5.39 -15.91
N LYS A 33 5.20 -4.99 -16.90
CA LYS A 33 5.31 -5.47 -18.29
C LYS A 33 6.68 -5.19 -18.90
N HIS A 34 7.35 -4.09 -18.52
CA HIS A 34 8.70 -3.76 -18.98
C HIS A 34 9.80 -4.49 -18.19
N ALA A 35 9.63 -4.66 -16.89
CA ALA A 35 10.66 -5.19 -15.99
C ALA A 35 10.75 -6.72 -16.00
N HIS A 36 9.60 -7.42 -15.97
CA HIS A 36 9.54 -8.88 -15.85
C HIS A 36 10.22 -9.63 -17.00
N PRO A 37 10.08 -9.23 -18.28
CA PRO A 37 10.82 -9.87 -19.39
C PRO A 37 12.34 -9.80 -19.26
N GLN A 38 12.86 -8.87 -18.47
CA GLN A 38 14.29 -8.71 -18.20
C GLN A 38 14.74 -9.41 -16.91
N GLY A 39 13.84 -10.16 -16.24
CA GLY A 39 14.11 -10.81 -14.96
C GLY A 39 14.23 -9.82 -13.79
N ARG A 40 13.68 -8.61 -13.91
CA ARG A 40 13.77 -7.55 -12.90
C ARG A 40 12.43 -7.32 -12.21
N SER A 41 12.46 -7.00 -10.92
CA SER A 41 11.27 -6.59 -10.18
C SER A 41 10.96 -5.11 -10.40
N ALA A 42 9.69 -4.80 -10.64
CA ALA A 42 9.20 -3.43 -10.71
C ALA A 42 9.35 -2.70 -9.36
N CYS A 43 9.14 -3.38 -8.23
CA CYS A 43 9.44 -2.85 -6.90
C CYS A 43 10.90 -2.39 -6.79
N GLY A 44 11.84 -3.23 -7.25
CA GLY A 44 13.26 -2.91 -7.21
C GLY A 44 13.59 -1.62 -7.95
N LEU A 45 12.98 -1.43 -9.13
CA LEU A 45 13.13 -0.21 -9.93
C LEU A 45 12.56 1.02 -9.23
N ILE A 46 11.39 0.91 -8.59
CA ILE A 46 10.76 2.03 -7.88
C ILE A 46 11.59 2.44 -6.67
N ILE A 47 12.04 1.49 -5.86
CA ILE A 47 12.78 1.76 -4.61
C ILE A 47 14.13 2.40 -4.91
N GLN A 48 14.82 1.97 -5.97
CA GLN A 48 16.11 2.49 -6.37
C GLN A 48 16.03 3.85 -7.09
N ARG A 49 14.83 4.30 -7.49
CA ARG A 49 14.67 5.56 -8.21
C ARG A 49 14.87 6.75 -7.24
N PRO A 50 15.74 7.72 -7.59
CA PRO A 50 15.87 8.95 -6.81
C PRO A 50 14.60 9.80 -6.90
N GLY A 51 14.23 10.46 -5.80
CA GLY A 51 13.03 11.31 -5.72
C GLY A 51 12.25 11.12 -4.42
N PRO A 52 11.19 11.93 -4.19
CA PRO A 52 10.36 11.85 -3.00
C PRO A 52 9.66 10.48 -2.90
N ALA A 53 9.50 9.99 -1.66
CA ALA A 53 8.81 8.74 -1.38
C ALA A 53 7.29 8.92 -1.50
N GLY A 54 6.78 8.73 -2.72
CA GLY A 54 5.34 8.69 -2.97
C GLY A 54 4.71 7.34 -2.57
N PHE A 55 3.39 7.26 -2.68
CA PHE A 55 2.57 6.10 -2.31
C PHE A 55 3.13 4.75 -2.82
N LEU A 56 3.43 4.63 -4.12
CA LEU A 56 3.97 3.38 -4.68
C LEU A 56 5.29 2.97 -4.07
N ARG A 57 6.20 3.92 -3.85
CA ARG A 57 7.51 3.63 -3.27
C ARG A 57 7.33 3.11 -1.87
N ARG A 58 6.50 3.77 -1.05
CA ARG A 58 6.26 3.32 0.31
C ARG A 58 5.59 1.94 0.38
N LEU A 59 4.62 1.69 -0.50
CA LEU A 59 3.98 0.36 -0.63
C LEU A 59 5.01 -0.72 -1.00
N CYS A 60 5.88 -0.47 -1.96
CA CYS A 60 6.93 -1.41 -2.35
C CYS A 60 7.92 -1.67 -1.20
N GLU A 61 8.37 -0.62 -0.50
CA GLU A 61 9.30 -0.75 0.63
C GLU A 61 8.75 -1.64 1.75
N LEU A 62 7.47 -1.46 2.09
CA LEU A 62 6.80 -2.25 3.12
C LEU A 62 6.72 -3.73 2.71
N LEU A 63 6.22 -4.01 1.51
CA LEU A 63 6.06 -5.38 1.02
C LEU A 63 7.40 -6.11 0.83
N VAL A 64 8.43 -5.41 0.35
CA VAL A 64 9.79 -5.98 0.23
C VAL A 64 10.39 -6.29 1.62
N SER A 65 10.02 -5.51 2.64
CA SER A 65 10.43 -5.77 4.03
C SER A 65 9.63 -6.89 4.69
N GLY A 66 8.63 -7.47 4.00
CA GLY A 66 7.75 -8.51 4.52
C GLY A 66 6.62 -7.98 5.40
N GLU A 67 6.38 -6.67 5.41
CA GLU A 67 5.32 -6.05 6.19
C GLU A 67 3.96 -6.28 5.52
N ALA A 68 3.02 -6.86 6.25
CA ALA A 68 1.65 -7.01 5.77
C ALA A 68 0.91 -5.66 5.89
N VAL A 69 0.28 -5.22 4.80
CA VAL A 69 -0.37 -3.90 4.75
C VAL A 69 -1.85 -3.97 4.37
N VAL A 70 -2.54 -2.85 4.62
CA VAL A 70 -3.90 -2.57 4.18
C VAL A 70 -3.91 -1.16 3.60
N THR A 71 -4.42 -1.00 2.38
CA THR A 71 -4.59 0.31 1.73
C THR A 71 -5.98 0.91 2.01
N THR A 72 -6.19 2.20 1.75
CA THR A 72 -7.52 2.86 1.88
C THR A 72 -8.64 2.08 1.21
N ALA A 73 -8.42 1.59 -0.01
CA ALA A 73 -9.45 0.87 -0.75
C ALA A 73 -9.77 -0.49 -0.12
N GLU A 74 -8.76 -1.19 0.38
CA GLU A 74 -8.95 -2.47 1.06
C GLU A 74 -9.60 -2.28 2.43
N ALA A 75 -9.16 -1.30 3.20
CA ALA A 75 -9.73 -0.92 4.48
C ALA A 75 -11.23 -0.55 4.34
N ALA A 76 -11.57 0.26 3.33
CA ALA A 76 -12.95 0.64 3.04
C ALA A 76 -13.80 -0.59 2.70
N ARG A 77 -13.26 -1.52 1.90
CA ARG A 77 -13.93 -2.79 1.57
C ARG A 77 -14.16 -3.67 2.80
N LEU A 78 -13.15 -3.80 3.67
CA LEU A 78 -13.24 -4.58 4.92
C LEU A 78 -14.32 -4.00 5.85
N LEU A 79 -14.42 -2.68 5.92
CA LEU A 79 -15.43 -1.97 6.72
C LEU A 79 -16.79 -1.79 6.03
N ARG A 80 -16.95 -2.27 4.80
CA ARG A 80 -18.16 -2.08 3.97
C ARG A 80 -18.59 -0.60 3.87
N THR A 81 -17.61 0.29 3.70
CA THR A 81 -17.79 1.75 3.60
C THR A 81 -17.13 2.29 2.33
N SER A 82 -17.33 3.56 2.00
CA SER A 82 -16.61 4.20 0.90
C SER A 82 -15.22 4.69 1.35
N PRO A 83 -14.24 4.81 0.43
CA PRO A 83 -12.94 5.41 0.76
C PRO A 83 -13.07 6.83 1.32
N GLN A 84 -14.01 7.63 0.81
CA GLN A 84 -14.25 8.98 1.31
C GLN A 84 -14.72 8.97 2.76
N GLN A 85 -15.71 8.16 3.11
CA GLN A 85 -16.20 8.01 4.48
C GLN A 85 -15.08 7.51 5.41
N LEU A 86 -14.25 6.58 4.96
CA LEU A 86 -13.10 6.12 5.73
C LEU A 86 -12.09 7.24 6.00
N LEU A 87 -11.82 8.09 5.01
CA LEU A 87 -10.91 9.24 5.17
C LEU A 87 -11.47 10.27 6.15
N GLU A 88 -12.77 10.55 6.11
CA GLU A 88 -13.43 11.43 7.09
C GLU A 88 -13.31 10.87 8.52
N ARG A 89 -13.45 9.54 8.68
CA ARG A 89 -13.24 8.85 9.95
C ARG A 89 -11.78 8.93 10.40
N LEU A 90 -10.84 8.84 9.48
CA LEU A 90 -9.41 9.05 9.75
C LEU A 90 -9.13 10.46 10.25
N ASP A 91 -9.73 11.48 9.63
CA ASP A 91 -9.58 12.87 10.05
C ASP A 91 -10.16 13.15 11.44
N ARG A 92 -11.17 12.38 11.85
CA ARG A 92 -11.73 12.42 13.21
C ARG A 92 -11.02 11.51 14.22
N GLY A 93 -9.96 10.80 13.81
CA GLY A 93 -9.22 9.89 14.70
C GLY A 93 -9.97 8.59 15.04
N GLU A 94 -10.98 8.23 14.26
CA GLU A 94 -11.81 7.04 14.51
C GLU A 94 -11.19 5.72 14.02
N VAL A 95 -10.18 5.82 13.15
CA VAL A 95 -9.41 4.69 12.63
C VAL A 95 -7.94 4.86 13.00
N PRO A 96 -7.09 3.82 12.89
CA PRO A 96 -5.72 3.90 13.36
C PRO A 96 -4.91 4.96 12.62
N VAL A 97 -3.84 5.41 13.27
CA VAL A 97 -2.83 6.23 12.59
C VAL A 97 -2.18 5.39 11.47
N PRO A 98 -2.15 5.89 10.23
CA PRO A 98 -1.54 5.18 9.12
C PRO A 98 -0.01 5.27 9.14
N GLU A 99 0.62 4.26 8.54
CA GLU A 99 2.07 4.26 8.24
C GLU A 99 2.42 5.29 7.16
N PHE A 100 1.48 5.56 6.26
CA PHE A 100 1.65 6.54 5.18
C PHE A 100 0.32 7.17 4.79
N ARG A 101 0.35 8.47 4.49
CA ARG A 101 -0.81 9.21 3.96
C ARG A 101 -0.36 10.25 2.94
N ASP A 102 -0.96 10.19 1.76
CA ASP A 102 -0.88 11.22 0.71
C ASP A 102 -2.27 11.40 0.09
N GLY A 103 -2.99 12.43 0.54
CA GLY A 103 -4.39 12.64 0.19
C GLY A 103 -5.26 11.42 0.50
N ALA A 104 -5.85 10.83 -0.55
CA ALA A 104 -6.69 9.63 -0.45
C ALA A 104 -5.90 8.30 -0.40
N LYS A 105 -4.59 8.33 -0.66
CA LYS A 105 -3.71 7.16 -0.69
C LYS A 105 -3.11 6.95 0.69
N VAL A 106 -3.67 5.99 1.42
CA VAL A 106 -3.31 5.69 2.80
C VAL A 106 -2.91 4.23 2.93
N ILE A 107 -1.89 3.97 3.74
CA ILE A 107 -1.38 2.63 4.04
C ILE A 107 -1.34 2.47 5.55
N TRP A 108 -1.94 1.39 6.05
CA TRP A 108 -1.77 0.90 7.41
C TRP A 108 -0.95 -0.39 7.39
N ARG A 109 -0.20 -0.63 8.46
CA ARG A 109 0.20 -2.00 8.80
C ARG A 109 -1.04 -2.80 9.15
N ARG A 110 -1.12 -4.03 8.65
CA ARG A 110 -2.28 -4.90 8.84
C ARG A 110 -2.54 -5.21 10.31
N GLU A 111 -1.48 -5.45 11.08
CA GLU A 111 -1.58 -5.73 12.52
C GLU A 111 -2.29 -4.59 13.28
N VAL A 112 -1.87 -3.35 13.02
CA VAL A 112 -2.43 -2.13 13.64
C VAL A 112 -3.89 -1.92 13.22
N TRP A 113 -4.19 -2.18 11.95
CA TRP A 113 -5.55 -2.12 11.43
C TRP A 113 -6.47 -3.13 12.12
N GLU A 114 -6.03 -4.38 12.23
CA GLU A 114 -6.83 -5.46 12.81
C GLU A 114 -6.98 -5.32 14.33
N GLU A 115 -5.94 -4.92 15.05
CA GLU A 115 -5.98 -4.67 16.48
C GLU A 115 -7.07 -3.64 16.83
N ARG A 116 -7.11 -2.52 16.11
CA ARG A 116 -8.15 -1.49 16.28
C ARG A 116 -9.56 -2.01 16.06
N LEU A 117 -9.76 -2.88 15.05
CA LEU A 117 -11.06 -3.47 14.77
C LEU A 117 -11.50 -4.45 15.85
N ARG A 118 -10.55 -5.18 16.45
CA ARG A 118 -10.83 -6.07 17.59
C ARG A 118 -11.18 -5.29 18.85
N ASP A 119 -10.49 -4.17 19.08
CA ASP A 119 -10.66 -3.40 20.31
C ASP A 119 -12.02 -2.71 20.43
N GLY A 120 -12.78 -2.57 19.33
CA GLY A 120 -14.21 -2.20 19.33
C GLY A 120 -14.57 -0.84 19.96
N ARG A 121 -13.63 -0.16 20.61
CA ARG A 121 -13.76 1.18 21.17
C ARG A 121 -13.37 2.18 20.10
N GLY A 122 -14.27 2.46 19.16
CA GLY A 122 -14.22 3.75 18.45
C GLY A 122 -14.01 4.89 19.46
N PRO A 123 -13.32 6.01 19.13
CA PRO A 123 -13.22 7.11 20.07
C PRO A 123 -14.64 7.53 20.45
N ALA A 124 -14.82 7.77 21.75
CA ALA A 124 -16.02 8.42 22.29
C ALA A 124 -16.18 9.82 21.72
#